data_AF-A0A0B8NZM9-F1
#
_entry.id   AF-A0A0B8NZM9-F1
#
_cell.length_a   1.000
_cell.length_b   1.000
_cell.length_c   1.000
_cell.angle_alpha   90.00
_cell.angle_beta   90.00
_cell.angle_gamma   90.00
#
_symmetry.space_group_name_H-M   'P 1'
#
loop_
_entity.id
_entity.type
_entity.pdbx_description
1 polymer ?
#
loop_
_entity_poly.entity_id
_entity_poly.type
_entity_poly.pdbx_seq_one_letter_code
_entity_poly.pdbx_strand_id
1 'polypeptide(L)'
;MKNKAAQFHSTQADFENGEDLQMTMQLREELQEQYRALGQMKEMAAKYGYDISEPAQTAQEAIQWTYFGYLAAVKSQNGAAMSLGRTSSFLDIYIERDIAAGKITEVEAQEMIDHFVMKLRMVRFLRTPEYDELFSGDPIWATESMGGMGLDGRTLVTRSNFRFLNSLYTMGPSPEPNITVLWSEELPEGSRSSVQKYLSILLQSSTRTTT
;
A
#
# COMPACT_ATOMS: atom_id res chain seq x y z
N MET A 1 12.00 12.39 8.59
CA MET A 1 12.02 13.08 9.90
C MET A 1 12.25 14.59 9.81
N LYS A 2 13.28 15.10 9.09
CA LYS A 2 13.55 16.56 8.96
C LYS A 2 12.32 17.39 8.54
N ASN A 3 11.53 16.88 7.58
CA ASN A 3 10.32 17.55 7.12
C ASN A 3 9.27 17.72 8.24
N LYS A 4 9.02 16.70 9.06
CA LYS A 4 8.07 16.80 10.19
C LYS A 4 8.53 17.78 11.26
N ALA A 5 9.83 17.83 11.57
CA ALA A 5 10.38 18.84 12.45
C ALA A 5 10.17 20.25 11.88
N ALA A 6 10.41 20.46 10.59
CA ALA A 6 10.15 21.75 9.93
C ALA A 6 8.65 22.13 9.97
N GLN A 7 7.74 21.18 9.77
CA GLN A 7 6.29 21.41 9.92
C GLN A 7 5.93 21.82 11.35
N PHE A 8 6.47 21.14 12.37
CA PHE A 8 6.26 21.56 13.76
C PHE A 8 6.74 22.99 14.00
N HIS A 9 7.96 23.33 13.58
CA HIS A 9 8.49 24.69 13.73
C HIS A 9 7.71 25.74 12.94
N SER A 10 7.09 25.38 11.81
CA SER A 10 6.29 26.33 11.02
C SER A 10 5.07 26.88 11.76
N THR A 11 4.58 26.18 12.77
CA THR A 11 3.43 26.60 13.60
C THR A 11 3.82 27.47 14.81
N GLN A 12 5.11 27.80 14.98
CA GLN A 12 5.60 28.46 16.18
C GLN A 12 5.08 29.90 16.33
N ALA A 13 5.08 30.67 15.24
CA ALA A 13 4.63 32.06 15.26
C ALA A 13 3.14 32.14 15.61
N ASP A 14 2.31 31.34 14.94
CA ASP A 14 0.86 31.27 15.17
C ASP A 14 0.55 30.92 16.64
N PHE A 15 1.34 29.99 17.21
CA PHE A 15 1.21 29.60 18.62
C PHE A 15 1.57 30.74 19.58
N GLU A 16 2.68 31.43 19.33
CA GLU A 16 3.16 32.55 20.16
C GLU A 16 2.24 33.78 20.08
N ASN A 17 1.64 34.01 18.91
CA ASN A 17 0.70 35.12 18.67
C ASN A 17 -0.73 34.83 19.14
N GLY A 18 -1.04 33.57 19.49
CA GLY A 18 -2.39 33.15 19.88
C GLY A 18 -3.37 33.03 18.70
N GLU A 19 -2.87 32.88 17.47
CA GLU A 19 -3.67 32.71 16.26
C GLU A 19 -4.28 31.31 16.23
N ASP A 20 -5.61 31.23 16.16
CA ASP A 20 -6.39 29.98 16.23
C ASP A 20 -5.88 29.01 17.31
N LEU A 21 -5.56 29.55 18.49
CA LEU A 21 -4.71 28.93 19.50
C LEU A 21 -5.03 27.44 19.78
N GLN A 22 -6.31 27.09 19.92
CA GLN A 22 -6.72 25.70 20.15
C GLN A 22 -6.33 24.77 18.98
N MET A 23 -6.61 25.19 17.74
CA MET A 23 -6.28 24.40 16.54
C MET A 23 -4.76 24.31 16.36
N THR A 24 -4.05 25.41 16.60
CA THR A 24 -2.59 25.46 16.52
C THR A 24 -1.94 24.54 17.57
N MET A 25 -2.45 24.53 18.81
CA MET A 25 -1.99 23.61 19.85
C MET A 25 -2.20 22.15 19.48
N GLN A 26 -3.40 21.81 19.00
CA GLN A 26 -3.72 20.45 18.57
C GLN A 26 -2.80 20.01 17.42
N LEU A 27 -2.65 20.83 16.39
CA LEU A 27 -1.79 20.53 15.24
C LEU A 27 -0.33 20.30 15.67
N ARG A 28 0.16 21.09 16.63
CA ARG A 28 1.52 20.95 17.17
C ARG A 28 1.71 19.62 17.87
N GLU A 29 0.76 19.21 18.70
CA GLU A 29 0.77 17.91 19.36
C GLU A 29 0.76 16.77 18.32
N GLU A 30 -0.14 16.82 17.34
CA GLU A 30 -0.25 15.83 16.27
C GLU A 30 1.05 15.72 15.45
N LEU A 31 1.69 16.84 15.12
CA LEU A 31 2.97 16.86 14.40
C LEU A 31 4.10 16.24 15.23
N GLN A 32 4.11 16.48 16.54
CA GLN A 32 5.09 15.89 17.45
C GLN A 32 4.89 14.37 17.60
N GLU A 33 3.65 13.91 17.64
CA GLU A 33 3.31 12.47 17.62
C GLU A 33 3.71 11.82 16.29
N GLN A 34 3.43 12.48 15.17
CA GLN A 34 3.86 12.00 13.85
C GLN A 34 5.40 11.91 13.75
N TYR A 35 6.13 12.90 14.29
CA TYR A 35 7.59 12.85 14.36
C TYR A 35 8.08 11.64 15.17
N ARG A 36 7.47 11.39 16.34
CA ARG A 36 7.81 10.24 17.19
C ARG A 36 7.50 8.91 16.50
N ALA A 37 6.33 8.79 15.87
CA ALA A 37 5.93 7.59 15.14
C ALA A 37 6.90 7.25 14.00
N LEU A 38 7.40 8.25 13.25
CA LEU A 38 8.44 8.02 12.24
C LEU A 38 9.74 7.46 12.83
N GLY A 39 10.12 7.87 14.05
CA GLY A 39 11.25 7.29 14.77
C GLY A 39 11.00 5.81 15.13
N GLN A 40 9.82 5.51 15.65
CA GLN A 40 9.40 4.15 15.99
C GLN A 40 9.32 3.22 14.77
N MET A 41 9.01 3.75 13.58
CA MET A 41 9.08 2.97 12.34
C MET A 41 10.50 2.49 12.04
N LYS A 42 11.52 3.32 12.30
CA LYS A 42 12.93 2.91 12.14
C LYS A 42 13.30 1.81 13.13
N GLU A 43 12.91 1.97 14.40
CA GLU A 43 13.14 0.95 15.43
C GLU A 43 12.43 -0.37 15.08
N MET A 44 11.22 -0.30 14.53
CA MET A 44 10.48 -1.47 14.07
C MET A 44 11.24 -2.17 12.93
N ALA A 45 11.64 -1.44 11.88
CA ALA A 45 12.37 -2.02 10.75
C ALA A 45 13.72 -2.62 11.17
N ALA A 46 14.41 -1.98 12.13
CA ALA A 46 15.69 -2.48 12.67
C ALA A 46 15.56 -3.88 13.31
N LYS A 47 14.40 -4.21 13.91
CA LYS A 47 14.14 -5.57 14.45
C LYS A 47 14.10 -6.65 13.36
N TYR A 48 13.87 -6.26 12.11
CA TYR A 48 13.93 -7.13 10.94
C TYR A 48 15.27 -7.02 10.20
N GLY A 49 16.27 -6.33 10.75
CA GLY A 49 17.60 -6.18 10.15
C GLY A 49 17.70 -5.10 9.08
N TYR A 50 16.73 -4.18 8.98
CA TYR A 50 16.71 -3.12 7.98
C TYR A 50 16.92 -1.73 8.59
N ASP A 51 17.75 -0.90 7.95
CA ASP A 51 17.82 0.54 8.22
C ASP A 51 17.07 1.33 7.14
N ILE A 52 15.94 1.90 7.52
CA ILE A 52 15.08 2.74 6.65
C ILE A 52 15.34 4.24 6.86
N SER A 53 16.52 4.60 7.38
CA SER A 53 16.94 5.99 7.58
C SER A 53 17.05 6.76 6.27
N GLU A 54 17.47 6.08 5.22
CA GLU A 54 17.71 6.61 3.89
C GLU A 54 16.64 6.14 2.88
N PRO A 55 16.45 6.90 1.78
CA PRO A 55 15.53 6.49 0.72
C PRO A 55 15.92 5.15 0.10
N ALA A 56 14.92 4.36 -0.29
CA ALA A 56 15.13 3.09 -0.98
C ALA A 56 15.94 3.27 -2.29
N GLN A 57 16.97 2.43 -2.46
CA GLN A 57 17.89 2.43 -3.58
C GLN A 57 17.64 1.29 -4.55
N THR A 58 16.88 0.25 -4.17
CA THR A 58 16.55 -0.92 -5.01
C THR A 58 15.04 -1.17 -5.07
N ALA A 59 14.59 -2.01 -6.01
CA ALA A 59 13.23 -2.50 -6.08
C ALA A 59 12.82 -3.23 -4.79
N GLN A 60 13.71 -4.07 -4.25
CA GLN A 60 13.50 -4.77 -3.00
C GLN A 60 13.30 -3.80 -1.83
N GLU A 61 14.16 -2.80 -1.69
CA GLU A 61 14.03 -1.77 -0.65
C GLU A 61 12.77 -0.94 -0.83
N ALA A 62 12.38 -0.57 -2.06
CA ALA A 62 11.19 0.23 -2.31
C ALA A 62 9.91 -0.51 -1.88
N ILE A 63 9.81 -1.80 -2.23
CA ILE A 63 8.71 -2.68 -1.81
C ILE A 63 8.73 -2.84 -0.28
N GLN A 64 9.90 -3.14 0.29
CA GLN A 64 10.05 -3.40 1.72
C GLN A 64 9.78 -2.14 2.57
N TRP A 65 10.19 -0.94 2.13
CA TRP A 65 10.02 0.31 2.88
C TRP A 65 8.55 0.73 2.85
N THR A 66 7.91 0.56 1.69
CA THR A 66 6.47 0.76 1.53
C THR A 66 5.70 -0.19 2.47
N TYR A 67 6.10 -1.47 2.53
CA TYR A 67 5.51 -2.42 3.45
C TYR A 67 5.75 -2.04 4.92
N PHE A 68 6.94 -1.55 5.30
CA PHE A 68 7.17 -1.11 6.69
C PHE A 68 6.30 0.09 7.08
N GLY A 69 6.07 1.04 6.17
CA GLY A 69 5.11 2.12 6.41
C GLY A 69 3.71 1.57 6.72
N TYR A 70 3.23 0.65 5.89
CA TYR A 70 1.94 -0.01 6.08
C TYR A 70 1.90 -0.89 7.35
N LEU A 71 2.96 -1.65 7.63
CA LEU A 71 3.09 -2.53 8.79
C LEU A 71 3.01 -1.74 10.10
N ALA A 72 3.61 -0.55 10.15
CA ALA A 72 3.52 0.33 11.31
C ALA A 72 2.08 0.80 11.56
N ALA A 73 1.31 1.07 10.49
CA ALA A 73 -0.10 1.44 10.61
C ALA A 73 -0.93 0.27 11.18
N VAL A 74 -0.83 -0.92 10.61
CA VAL A 74 -1.61 -2.09 11.07
C VAL A 74 -1.12 -2.68 12.40
N LYS A 75 0.04 -2.24 12.91
CA LYS A 75 0.50 -2.56 14.27
C LYS A 75 0.01 -1.58 15.34
N SER A 76 -0.39 -0.37 14.94
CA SER A 76 -0.79 0.69 15.87
C SER A 76 -2.28 0.99 15.85
N GLN A 77 -2.96 0.65 14.76
CA GLN A 77 -4.39 0.90 14.53
C GLN A 77 -5.09 -0.36 14.05
N ASN A 78 -6.36 -0.50 14.43
CA ASN A 78 -7.23 -1.61 14.05
C ASN A 78 -8.52 -1.11 13.40
N GLY A 79 -8.42 -0.06 12.57
CA GLY A 79 -9.55 0.47 11.81
C GLY A 79 -10.23 -0.60 10.97
N ALA A 80 -11.50 -0.39 10.62
CA ALA A 80 -12.24 -1.33 9.79
C ALA A 80 -11.53 -1.51 8.43
N ALA A 81 -11.29 -0.40 7.72
CA ALA A 81 -10.56 -0.39 6.46
C ALA A 81 -9.16 0.22 6.64
N MET A 82 -8.13 -0.59 6.42
CA MET A 82 -6.72 -0.17 6.47
C MET A 82 -6.13 -0.31 5.07
N SER A 83 -6.51 0.59 4.16
CA SER A 83 -6.13 0.48 2.74
C SER A 83 -4.65 0.72 2.50
N LEU A 84 -4.10 0.00 1.52
CA LEU A 84 -2.70 0.13 1.11
C LEU A 84 -2.47 1.42 0.31
N GLY A 85 -3.41 1.78 -0.57
CA GLY A 85 -3.36 2.99 -1.39
C GLY A 85 -3.22 2.69 -2.88
N ARG A 86 -2.32 3.40 -3.56
CA ARG A 86 -2.05 3.28 -5.01
C ARG A 86 -0.55 3.08 -5.21
N THR A 87 -0.08 1.85 -5.05
CA THR A 87 1.36 1.56 -4.89
C THR A 87 1.98 0.87 -6.09
N SER A 88 1.22 0.04 -6.81
CA SER A 88 1.73 -0.80 -7.90
C SER A 88 2.48 -0.02 -8.98
N SER A 89 1.89 1.06 -9.52
CA SER A 89 2.57 1.88 -10.54
C SER A 89 3.73 2.71 -9.99
N PHE A 90 3.75 3.02 -8.69
CA PHE A 90 4.88 3.67 -8.03
C PHE A 90 6.06 2.69 -7.86
N LEU A 91 5.78 1.46 -7.41
CA LEU A 91 6.78 0.41 -7.25
C LEU A 91 7.38 -0.01 -8.59
N ASP A 92 6.60 0.06 -9.68
CA ASP A 92 7.08 -0.24 -11.04
C ASP A 92 8.27 0.63 -11.45
N ILE A 93 8.35 1.88 -10.98
CA ILE A 93 9.47 2.77 -11.28
C ILE A 93 10.81 2.15 -10.82
N TYR A 94 10.83 1.53 -9.64
CA TYR A 94 12.02 0.89 -9.10
C TYR A 94 12.28 -0.46 -9.74
N ILE A 95 11.23 -1.25 -9.98
CA ILE A 95 11.33 -2.57 -10.61
C ILE A 95 11.87 -2.43 -12.04
N GLU A 96 11.29 -1.56 -12.86
CA GLU A 96 11.73 -1.35 -14.25
C GLU A 96 13.16 -0.83 -14.31
N ARG A 97 13.54 0.07 -13.40
CA ARG A 97 14.93 0.54 -13.31
C ARG A 97 15.90 -0.61 -13.03
N ASP A 98 15.56 -1.49 -12.08
CA ASP A 98 16.46 -2.58 -11.68
C ASP A 98 16.50 -3.70 -12.72
N ILE A 99 15.38 -3.98 -13.41
CA ILE A 99 15.34 -4.88 -14.58
C ILE A 99 16.20 -4.31 -15.72
N ALA A 100 16.03 -3.03 -16.06
CA ALA A 100 16.80 -2.39 -17.14
C ALA A 100 18.30 -2.36 -16.85
N ALA A 101 18.69 -2.29 -15.57
CA ALA A 101 20.07 -2.37 -15.12
C ALA A 101 20.60 -3.82 -14.99
N GLY A 102 19.78 -4.83 -15.27
CA GLY A 102 20.15 -6.25 -15.14
C GLY A 102 20.40 -6.71 -13.70
N LYS A 103 19.88 -5.98 -12.71
CA LYS A 103 20.03 -6.31 -11.28
C LYS A 103 19.07 -7.37 -10.80
N ILE A 104 17.88 -7.41 -11.41
CA ILE A 104 16.84 -8.40 -11.17
C ILE A 104 16.24 -8.85 -12.48
N THR A 105 15.68 -10.05 -12.48
CA THR A 105 14.89 -10.65 -13.55
C THR A 105 13.40 -10.37 -13.34
N GLU A 106 12.59 -10.62 -14.37
CA GLU A 106 11.13 -10.55 -14.26
C GLU A 106 10.58 -11.56 -13.23
N VAL A 107 11.23 -12.72 -13.08
CA VAL A 107 10.84 -13.75 -12.11
C VAL A 107 11.08 -13.26 -10.68
N GLU A 108 12.24 -12.67 -10.41
CA GLU A 108 12.55 -12.07 -9.11
C GLU A 108 11.63 -10.88 -8.81
N ALA A 109 11.27 -10.08 -9.83
CA ALA A 109 10.30 -9.01 -9.68
C ALA A 109 8.90 -9.54 -9.27
N GLN A 110 8.42 -10.60 -9.92
CA GLN A 110 7.15 -11.23 -9.55
C GLN A 110 7.22 -11.84 -8.14
N GLU A 111 8.32 -12.51 -7.78
CA GLU A 111 8.50 -13.09 -6.44
C GLU A 111 8.41 -12.02 -5.34
N MET A 112 9.05 -10.86 -5.54
CA MET A 112 8.96 -9.75 -4.59
C MET A 112 7.52 -9.22 -4.45
N ILE A 113 6.77 -9.11 -5.55
CA ILE A 113 5.36 -8.70 -5.52
C ILE A 113 4.50 -9.77 -4.84
N ASP A 114 4.76 -11.05 -5.09
CA ASP A 114 4.05 -12.15 -4.46
C ASP A 114 4.28 -12.16 -2.95
N HIS A 115 5.52 -11.99 -2.49
CA HIS A 115 5.82 -11.88 -1.07
C HIS A 115 5.19 -10.65 -0.42
N PHE A 116 5.15 -9.52 -1.12
CA PHE A 116 4.46 -8.33 -0.66
C PHE A 116 2.95 -8.57 -0.50
N VAL A 117 2.29 -9.09 -1.53
CA VAL A 117 0.86 -9.44 -1.52
C VAL A 117 0.54 -10.51 -0.48
N MET A 118 1.40 -11.51 -0.33
CA MET A 118 1.28 -12.55 0.70
C MET A 118 1.22 -11.93 2.09
N LYS A 119 2.03 -10.91 2.38
CA LYS A 119 2.00 -10.23 3.67
C LYS A 119 0.73 -9.40 3.86
N LEU A 120 0.16 -8.83 2.81
CA LEU A 120 -1.14 -8.15 2.87
C LEU A 120 -2.27 -9.14 3.19
N ARG A 121 -2.23 -10.34 2.59
CA ARG A 121 -3.17 -11.45 2.88
C ARG A 121 -3.14 -11.94 4.32
N MET A 122 -2.05 -11.67 5.05
CA MET A 122 -1.81 -12.14 6.42
C MET A 122 -2.19 -11.13 7.52
N VAL A 123 -2.57 -9.89 7.18
CA VAL A 123 -2.98 -8.89 8.18
C VAL A 123 -4.27 -9.35 8.85
N ARG A 124 -4.32 -9.30 10.18
CA ARG A 124 -5.49 -9.70 10.97
C ARG A 124 -5.69 -8.75 12.15
N PHE A 125 -6.95 -8.57 12.54
CA PHE A 125 -7.32 -7.83 13.73
C PHE A 125 -8.20 -8.70 14.61
N LEU A 126 -8.00 -8.62 15.93
CA LEU A 126 -8.90 -9.29 16.86
C LEU A 126 -10.26 -8.55 16.85
N ARG A 127 -11.34 -9.27 16.54
CA ARG A 127 -12.72 -8.76 16.48
C ARG A 127 -13.64 -9.56 17.38
N THR A 128 -14.73 -8.93 17.83
CA THR A 128 -15.79 -9.61 18.57
C THR A 128 -16.78 -10.27 17.58
N PRO A 129 -17.59 -11.25 18.02
CA PRO A 129 -18.61 -11.86 17.16
C PRO A 129 -19.59 -10.85 16.55
N GLU A 130 -19.98 -9.81 17.29
CA GLU A 130 -20.90 -8.78 16.80
C GLU A 130 -20.30 -7.96 15.66
N TYR A 131 -18.97 -7.78 15.65
CA TYR A 131 -18.28 -7.14 14.54
C TYR A 131 -18.30 -8.04 13.30
N ASP A 132 -18.07 -9.35 13.46
CA ASP A 132 -18.10 -10.31 12.34
C ASP A 132 -19.50 -10.48 11.75
N GLU A 133 -20.57 -10.33 12.55
CA GLU A 133 -21.95 -10.27 12.02
C GLU A 133 -22.19 -9.05 11.12
N LEU A 134 -21.57 -7.90 11.43
CA LEU A 134 -21.68 -6.67 10.63
C LEU A 134 -20.72 -6.66 9.43
N PHE A 135 -19.54 -7.27 9.59
CA PHE A 135 -18.45 -7.27 8.61
C PHE A 135 -17.92 -8.70 8.45
N SER A 136 -18.73 -9.55 7.81
CA SER A 136 -18.46 -10.97 7.71
C SER A 136 -17.23 -11.31 6.88
N GLY A 137 -16.52 -12.38 7.29
CA GLY A 137 -15.38 -12.92 6.55
C GLY A 137 -14.04 -12.28 6.90
N ASP A 138 -13.95 -11.63 8.07
CA ASP A 138 -12.73 -11.00 8.59
C ASP A 138 -12.04 -10.04 7.59
N PRO A 139 -12.77 -9.05 7.01
CA PRO A 139 -12.21 -8.14 6.03
C PRO A 139 -11.25 -7.12 6.67
N ILE A 140 -10.17 -6.81 5.94
CA ILE A 140 -9.18 -5.79 6.32
C ILE A 140 -9.29 -4.55 5.41
N TRP A 141 -9.80 -4.75 4.19
CA TRP A 141 -9.79 -3.80 3.09
C TRP A 141 -8.39 -3.20 2.90
N ALA A 142 -7.40 -4.07 2.70
CA ALA A 142 -6.05 -3.69 2.30
C ALA A 142 -6.04 -3.25 0.82
N THR A 143 -6.84 -2.23 0.51
CA THR A 143 -7.20 -1.86 -0.86
C THR A 143 -6.00 -1.31 -1.62
N GLU A 144 -5.72 -1.90 -2.78
CA GLU A 144 -4.76 -1.41 -3.76
C GLU A 144 -5.51 -0.91 -5.00
N SER A 145 -5.29 0.36 -5.33
CA SER A 145 -5.84 1.00 -6.53
C SER A 145 -4.85 0.86 -7.68
N MET A 146 -5.30 0.33 -8.83
CA MET A 146 -4.43 0.05 -9.97
C MET A 146 -4.88 0.75 -11.26
N GLY A 147 -3.94 0.97 -12.18
CA GLY A 147 -4.22 1.51 -13.51
C GLY A 147 -4.66 2.97 -13.46
N GLY A 148 -5.70 3.34 -14.22
CA GLY A 148 -6.19 4.70 -14.37
C GLY A 148 -5.42 5.54 -15.41
N MET A 149 -5.81 6.81 -15.56
CA MET A 149 -5.18 7.79 -16.43
C MET A 149 -4.56 8.93 -15.62
N GLY A 150 -3.47 9.50 -16.12
CA GLY A 150 -2.90 10.74 -15.61
C GLY A 150 -3.70 11.94 -16.12
N LEU A 151 -3.60 13.08 -15.43
CA LEU A 151 -4.17 14.35 -15.89
C LEU A 151 -3.52 14.85 -17.20
N ASP A 152 -2.36 14.30 -17.54
CA ASP A 152 -1.65 14.54 -18.80
C ASP A 152 -2.11 13.63 -19.96
N GLY A 153 -3.13 12.80 -19.73
CA GLY A 153 -3.71 11.89 -20.72
C GLY A 153 -2.96 10.56 -20.91
N ARG A 154 -1.81 10.35 -20.24
CA ARG A 154 -1.11 9.06 -20.32
C ARG A 154 -1.76 8.03 -19.40
N THR A 155 -1.69 6.76 -19.78
CA THR A 155 -2.10 5.67 -18.88
C THR A 155 -1.16 5.56 -17.69
N LEU A 156 -1.71 5.26 -16.52
CA LEU A 156 -0.97 4.87 -15.32
C LEU A 156 -0.93 3.35 -15.14
N VAL A 157 -1.34 2.60 -16.17
CA VAL A 157 -1.13 1.16 -16.25
C VAL A 157 0.35 0.87 -16.51
N THR A 158 0.90 -0.04 -15.71
CA THR A 158 2.29 -0.46 -15.67
C THR A 158 2.38 -1.99 -15.60
N ARG A 159 3.57 -2.55 -15.80
CA ARG A 159 3.77 -4.01 -15.68
C ARG A 159 3.46 -4.51 -14.28
N SER A 160 3.78 -3.73 -13.25
CA SER A 160 3.47 -4.10 -11.86
C SER A 160 1.97 -4.23 -11.60
N ASN A 161 1.08 -3.51 -12.29
CA ASN A 161 -0.36 -3.78 -12.14
C ASN A 161 -0.70 -5.22 -12.56
N PHE A 162 -0.07 -5.73 -13.61
CA PHE A 162 -0.22 -7.12 -14.02
C PHE A 162 0.47 -8.09 -13.06
N ARG A 163 1.63 -7.74 -12.49
CA ARG A 163 2.29 -8.57 -11.45
C ARG A 163 1.40 -8.73 -10.21
N PHE A 164 0.73 -7.67 -9.76
CA PHE A 164 -0.26 -7.73 -8.67
C PHE A 164 -1.45 -8.61 -9.02
N LEU A 165 -2.02 -8.45 -10.22
CA LEU A 165 -3.13 -9.31 -10.67
C LEU A 165 -2.68 -10.78 -10.84
N ASN A 166 -1.43 -11.00 -11.27
CA ASN A 166 -0.85 -12.32 -11.43
C ASN A 166 -0.67 -13.07 -10.09
N SER A 167 -0.67 -12.36 -8.97
CA SER A 167 -0.70 -12.96 -7.63
C SER A 167 -1.92 -13.88 -7.41
N LEU A 168 -3.03 -13.63 -8.13
CA LEU A 168 -4.22 -14.48 -8.13
C LEU A 168 -4.01 -15.81 -8.87
N TYR A 169 -2.99 -15.89 -9.72
CA TYR A 169 -2.56 -17.13 -10.37
C TYR A 169 -1.43 -17.81 -9.59
N THR A 170 -0.38 -17.08 -9.21
CA THR A 170 0.79 -17.66 -8.54
C THR A 170 0.48 -18.16 -7.13
N MET A 171 -0.41 -17.48 -6.41
CA MET A 171 -0.81 -17.83 -5.03
C MET A 171 -2.30 -18.16 -4.90
N GLY A 172 -3.00 -18.29 -6.02
CA GLY A 172 -4.44 -18.54 -6.07
C GLY A 172 -5.32 -17.33 -5.68
N PRO A 173 -6.64 -17.42 -5.92
CA PRO A 173 -7.60 -16.38 -5.58
C PRO A 173 -7.62 -16.07 -4.09
N SER A 174 -7.72 -14.79 -3.74
CA SER A 174 -7.87 -14.34 -2.35
C SER A 174 -8.71 -13.07 -2.31
N PRO A 175 -9.55 -12.87 -1.27
CA PRO A 175 -10.30 -11.63 -1.09
C PRO A 175 -9.40 -10.44 -0.75
N GLU A 176 -8.19 -10.69 -0.22
CA GLU A 176 -7.21 -9.66 0.11
C GLU A 176 -5.92 -9.85 -0.71
N PRO A 177 -5.15 -8.78 -0.98
CA PRO A 177 -5.58 -7.39 -0.87
C PRO A 177 -6.80 -7.12 -1.75
N ASN A 178 -7.67 -6.21 -1.31
CA ASN A 178 -8.81 -5.77 -2.11
C ASN A 178 -8.32 -5.00 -3.36
N ILE A 179 -8.26 -5.66 -4.52
CA ILE A 179 -7.77 -5.08 -5.77
C ILE A 179 -8.87 -4.25 -6.43
N THR A 180 -8.64 -2.93 -6.55
CA THR A 180 -9.56 -1.99 -7.22
C THR A 180 -8.93 -1.45 -8.50
N VAL A 181 -9.58 -1.67 -9.65
CA VAL A 181 -9.14 -1.12 -10.94
C VAL A 181 -9.76 0.25 -11.15
N LEU A 182 -8.93 1.27 -11.33
CA LEU A 182 -9.36 2.60 -11.74
C LEU A 182 -9.65 2.57 -13.25
N TRP A 183 -10.89 2.25 -13.60
CA TRP A 183 -11.32 2.09 -14.98
C TRP A 183 -11.41 3.44 -15.73
N SER A 184 -11.04 3.42 -17.01
CA SER A 184 -11.30 4.49 -17.98
C SER A 184 -11.52 3.87 -19.36
N GLU A 185 -12.36 4.49 -20.18
CA GLU A 185 -12.55 4.10 -21.58
C GLU A 185 -11.26 4.28 -22.40
N GLU A 186 -10.39 5.20 -21.98
CA GLU A 186 -9.10 5.51 -22.60
C GLU A 186 -7.98 4.56 -22.18
N LEU A 187 -8.26 3.57 -21.32
CA LEU A 187 -7.27 2.56 -20.96
C LEU A 187 -6.80 1.79 -22.20
N PRO A 188 -5.52 1.41 -22.27
CA PRO A 188 -5.00 0.58 -23.36
C PRO A 188 -5.85 -0.69 -23.51
N GLU A 189 -6.16 -1.08 -24.75
CA GLU A 189 -7.06 -2.21 -25.04
C GLU A 189 -6.58 -3.50 -24.35
N GLY A 190 -5.29 -3.81 -24.41
CA GLY A 190 -4.72 -4.97 -23.73
C GLY A 190 -4.91 -4.95 -22.21
N SER A 191 -4.90 -3.78 -21.58
CA SER A 191 -5.19 -3.62 -20.15
C SER A 191 -6.66 -3.90 -19.84
N ARG A 192 -7.57 -3.37 -20.66
CA ARG A 192 -9.02 -3.61 -20.52
C ARG A 192 -9.37 -5.09 -20.66
N SER A 193 -8.84 -5.77 -21.69
CA SER A 193 -9.04 -7.21 -21.88
C SER A 193 -8.48 -8.05 -20.73
N SER A 194 -7.33 -7.65 -20.18
CA SER A 194 -6.75 -8.35 -19.04
C SER A 194 -7.61 -8.24 -17.80
N VAL A 195 -8.12 -7.04 -17.47
CA VAL A 195 -9.06 -6.84 -16.35
C VAL A 195 -10.30 -7.72 -16.50
N GLN A 196 -10.88 -7.81 -17.71
CA GLN A 196 -12.01 -8.70 -17.97
C GLN A 196 -11.66 -10.18 -17.72
N LYS A 197 -10.47 -10.61 -18.13
CA LYS A 197 -9.98 -11.97 -17.84
C LYS A 197 -9.85 -12.22 -16.34
N TYR A 198 -9.33 -11.26 -15.57
CA TYR A 198 -9.21 -11.40 -14.11
C TYR A 198 -10.55 -11.47 -13.39
N LEU A 199 -11.55 -10.67 -13.81
CA LEU A 199 -12.90 -10.75 -13.26
C LEU A 199 -13.49 -12.16 -13.42
N SER A 200 -13.19 -12.85 -14.52
CA SER A 200 -13.66 -14.23 -14.75
C SER A 200 -13.10 -15.24 -13.73
N ILE A 201 -11.87 -15.04 -13.24
CA ILE A 201 -11.25 -15.93 -12.24
C ILE A 201 -11.96 -15.79 -10.89
N LEU A 202 -12.22 -14.54 -10.48
CA LEU A 202 -12.90 -14.26 -9.20
C LEU A 202 -14.31 -14.87 -9.20
N LEU A 203 -15.06 -14.71 -10.30
CA LEU A 203 -16.39 -15.30 -10.47
C LEU A 203 -16.40 -16.84 -10.49
N GLN A 204 -15.33 -17.47 -10.99
CA GLN A 204 -15.18 -18.92 -10.96
C GLN A 204 -14.81 -19.45 -9.57
N SER A 205 -14.14 -18.65 -8.74
CA SER A 205 -13.79 -19.04 -7.37
C SER A 205 -14.97 -18.94 -6.40
N SER A 206 -15.89 -17.97 -6.59
CA SER A 206 -17.08 -17.79 -5.75
C SER A 206 -18.16 -18.87 -5.92
N THR A 207 -18.07 -19.70 -6.97
CA THR A 207 -19.01 -20.81 -7.20
C THR A 207 -18.54 -22.14 -6.60
N ARG A 208 -17.33 -22.21 -6.05
CA ARG A 208 -16.77 -23.45 -5.46
C ARG A 208 -16.92 -23.59 -3.94
N THR A 209 -17.49 -22.60 -3.27
CA THR A 209 -17.69 -22.59 -1.80
C THR A 209 -19.09 -23.05 -1.34
N THR A 210 -19.90 -23.61 -2.25
CA THR A 210 -21.18 -24.25 -1.91
C THR A 210 -21.19 -25.71 -2.38
N THR A 211 -20.48 -26.56 -1.66
CA THR A 211 -20.69 -28.03 -1.59
C THR A 211 -20.14 -28.55 -0.29
#